data_AF-A0A672YE58-F1
#
_entry.id   AF-A0A672YE58-F1
#
_cell.length_a   1.000
_cell.length_b   1.000
_cell.length_c   1.000
_cell.angle_alpha   90.00
_cell.angle_beta   90.00
_cell.angle_gamma   90.00
#
_symmetry.space_group_name_H-M   'P 1'
#
loop_
_entity.id
_entity.type
_entity.pdbx_description
1 polymer ?
#
loop_
_entity_poly.entity_id
_entity_poly.type
_entity_poly.pdbx_seq_one_letter_code
_entity_poly.pdbx_strand_id
1 'polypeptide(L)'
;MVTCNKLKKKRITLQRRFLASLGKLTSAEEDFFCQHTFMISLSLQSTWINAINLSKMAAETAYISGAEQASVTIRTNIQLAQSQVEEARKLSADADKKLAETKVEEIQRMAEYTAFLGDSEEHEVHEAYLRED
;
A
#
# COMPACT_ATOMS: atom_id res chain seq x y z
N MET A 1 2.28 26.89 -11.36
CA MET A 1 2.41 26.78 -9.88
C MET A 1 1.05 26.69 -9.15
N VAL A 2 0.05 27.51 -9.52
CA VAL A 2 -1.28 27.59 -8.86
C VAL A 2 -2.09 26.27 -8.91
N THR A 3 -2.00 25.52 -10.00
CA THR A 3 -2.71 24.23 -10.20
C THR A 3 -2.19 23.11 -9.30
N CYS A 4 -0.86 23.05 -9.07
CA CYS A 4 -0.24 22.09 -8.16
C CYS A 4 -0.66 22.31 -6.71
N ASN A 5 -0.80 23.59 -6.30
CA ASN A 5 -1.22 23.94 -4.95
C ASN A 5 -2.70 23.59 -4.68
N LYS A 6 -3.57 23.75 -5.70
CA LYS A 6 -4.97 23.30 -5.65
C LYS A 6 -5.09 21.78 -5.54
N LEU A 7 -4.27 21.02 -6.27
CA LEU A 7 -4.25 19.55 -6.20
C LEU A 7 -3.74 19.04 -4.85
N LYS A 8 -2.68 19.63 -4.29
CA LYS A 8 -2.18 19.31 -2.95
C LYS A 8 -3.23 19.56 -1.88
N LYS A 9 -3.92 20.70 -1.93
CA LYS A 9 -5.03 21.02 -1.00
C LYS A 9 -6.17 20.02 -1.11
N LYS A 10 -6.60 19.67 -2.33
CA LYS A 10 -7.65 18.65 -2.54
C LYS A 10 -7.26 17.30 -1.95
N ARG A 11 -6.01 16.84 -2.14
CA ARG A 11 -5.51 15.60 -1.56
C ARG A 11 -5.57 15.62 -0.03
N ILE A 12 -5.07 16.69 0.60
CA ILE A 12 -5.07 16.84 2.05
C ILE A 12 -6.50 16.85 2.61
N THR A 13 -7.43 17.55 1.95
CA THR A 13 -8.84 17.56 2.37
C THR A 13 -9.46 16.16 2.25
N LEU A 14 -9.17 15.43 1.17
CA LEU A 14 -9.66 14.07 0.98
C LEU A 14 -9.10 13.13 2.05
N GLN A 15 -7.79 13.21 2.31
CA GLN A 15 -7.09 12.39 3.29
C GLN A 15 -7.58 12.68 4.71
N ARG A 16 -7.81 13.95 5.08
CA ARG A 16 -8.42 14.32 6.38
C ARG A 16 -9.83 13.79 6.53
N ARG A 17 -10.63 13.84 5.46
CA ARG A 17 -11.99 13.32 5.46
C ARG A 17 -12.01 11.79 5.58
N PHE A 18 -11.11 11.10 4.90
CA PHE A 18 -10.89 9.66 5.06
C PHE A 18 -10.49 9.31 6.49
N LEU A 19 -9.50 10.01 7.05
CA LEU A 19 -9.06 9.82 8.45
C LEU A 19 -10.20 10.08 9.46
N ALA A 20 -11.07 11.07 9.21
CA ALA A 20 -12.23 11.36 10.07
C ALA A 20 -13.39 10.35 9.94
N SER A 21 -13.35 9.53 8.89
CA SER A 21 -14.27 8.43 8.62
C SER A 21 -13.72 7.07 9.06
N LEU A 22 -12.42 6.96 9.38
CA LEU A 22 -11.84 5.74 9.93
C LEU A 22 -12.58 5.37 11.23
N GLY A 23 -13.04 4.13 11.32
CA GLY A 23 -13.87 3.63 12.43
C GLY A 23 -15.38 3.94 12.33
N LYS A 24 -15.83 4.67 11.29
CA LYS A 24 -17.26 4.89 10.98
C LYS A 24 -17.71 4.15 9.71
N LEU A 25 -16.76 3.57 8.98
CA LEU A 25 -17.04 2.80 7.79
C LEU A 25 -17.66 1.48 8.21
N THR A 26 -18.74 1.10 7.54
CA THR A 26 -19.27 -0.25 7.63
C THR A 26 -18.31 -1.23 6.94
N SER A 27 -18.30 -2.49 7.37
CA SER A 27 -17.50 -3.55 6.72
C SER A 27 -17.68 -3.56 5.19
N ALA A 28 -18.90 -3.30 4.71
CA ALA A 28 -19.20 -3.25 3.28
C ALA A 28 -18.52 -2.07 2.54
N GLU A 29 -18.36 -0.92 3.19
CA GLU A 29 -17.67 0.25 2.61
C GLU A 29 -16.15 0.05 2.58
N GLU A 30 -15.58 -0.62 3.58
CA GLU A 30 -14.17 -1.00 3.61
C GLU A 30 -13.85 -2.02 2.50
N ASP A 31 -14.69 -3.05 2.35
CA ASP A 31 -14.57 -4.06 1.30
C ASP A 31 -14.69 -3.44 -0.10
N PHE A 32 -15.63 -2.51 -0.29
CA PHE A 32 -15.75 -1.77 -1.55
C PHE A 32 -14.48 -0.98 -1.86
N PHE A 33 -13.90 -0.30 -0.88
CA PHE A 33 -12.67 0.46 -1.07
C PHE A 33 -11.47 -0.44 -1.39
N CYS A 34 -11.31 -1.55 -0.67
CA CYS A 34 -10.30 -2.56 -0.94
C CYS A 34 -10.44 -3.16 -2.36
N GLN A 35 -11.65 -3.54 -2.75
CA GLN A 35 -11.91 -4.08 -4.09
C GLN A 35 -11.65 -3.03 -5.17
N HIS A 36 -12.09 -1.79 -4.97
CA HIS A 36 -11.90 -0.72 -5.94
C HIS A 36 -10.42 -0.39 -6.14
N THR A 37 -9.66 -0.27 -5.05
CA THR A 37 -8.21 -0.03 -5.11
C THR A 37 -7.46 -1.19 -5.76
N PHE A 38 -7.86 -2.43 -5.49
CA PHE A 38 -7.32 -3.63 -6.16
C PHE A 38 -7.57 -3.60 -7.67
N MET A 39 -8.80 -3.29 -8.10
CA MET A 39 -9.15 -3.18 -9.53
C MET A 39 -8.36 -2.10 -10.26
N ILE A 40 -8.17 -0.94 -9.63
CA ILE A 40 -7.32 0.12 -10.17
C ILE A 40 -5.89 -0.40 -10.35
N SER A 41 -5.33 -1.09 -9.35
CA SER A 41 -3.96 -1.61 -9.43
C SER A 41 -3.76 -2.57 -10.60
N LEU A 42 -4.70 -3.51 -10.81
CA LEU A 42 -4.64 -4.44 -11.94
C LEU A 42 -4.76 -3.73 -13.29
N SER A 43 -5.63 -2.72 -13.40
CA SER A 43 -5.77 -1.93 -14.64
C SER A 43 -4.50 -1.14 -14.97
N LEU A 44 -3.83 -0.59 -13.96
CA LEU A 44 -2.56 0.13 -14.14
C LEU A 44 -1.45 -0.83 -14.55
N GLN A 45 -1.40 -2.03 -13.95
CA GLN A 45 -0.41 -3.05 -14.29
C GLN A 45 -0.56 -3.53 -15.74
N SER A 46 -1.78 -3.80 -16.19
CA SER A 46 -2.02 -4.22 -17.59
C SER A 46 -1.66 -3.10 -18.58
N THR A 47 -2.06 -1.86 -18.28
CA THR A 47 -1.73 -0.67 -19.09
C THR A 47 -0.22 -0.48 -19.20
N TRP A 48 0.50 -0.63 -18.09
CA TRP A 48 1.97 -0.55 -18.05
C TRP A 48 2.63 -1.61 -18.94
N ILE A 49 2.23 -2.88 -18.81
CA ILE A 49 2.77 -3.97 -19.63
C ILE A 49 2.56 -3.68 -21.13
N ASN A 50 1.36 -3.23 -21.49
CA ASN A 50 1.02 -2.87 -22.87
C ASN A 50 1.88 -1.71 -23.39
N ALA A 51 2.07 -0.66 -22.59
CA ALA A 51 2.91 0.49 -22.95
C ALA A 51 4.38 0.10 -23.19
N ILE A 52 4.93 -0.80 -22.37
CA ILE A 52 6.27 -1.34 -22.55
C ILE A 52 6.37 -2.16 -23.84
N ASN A 53 5.39 -3.02 -24.12
CA ASN A 53 5.39 -3.83 -25.34
C ASN A 53 5.28 -2.97 -26.60
N LEU A 54 4.43 -1.96 -26.60
CA LEU A 54 4.33 -0.99 -27.69
C LEU A 54 5.64 -0.22 -27.89
N SER A 55 6.29 0.17 -26.79
CA SER A 55 7.58 0.88 -26.85
C SER A 55 8.70 0.00 -27.38
N LYS A 56 8.73 -1.29 -27.03
CA LYS A 56 9.67 -2.27 -27.60
C LYS A 56 9.46 -2.41 -29.11
N MET A 57 8.22 -2.53 -29.55
CA MET A 57 7.87 -2.59 -30.97
C MET A 57 8.29 -1.31 -31.70
N ALA A 58 8.03 -0.14 -31.11
CA ALA A 58 8.45 1.15 -31.68
C ALA A 58 9.98 1.27 -31.81
N ALA A 59 10.74 0.81 -30.81
CA ALA A 59 12.19 0.76 -30.89
C ALA A 59 12.69 -0.15 -32.02
N GLU A 60 12.02 -1.29 -32.23
CA GLU A 60 12.37 -2.24 -33.29
C GLU A 60 12.06 -1.67 -34.67
N THR A 61 10.87 -1.08 -34.86
CA THR A 61 10.51 -0.41 -36.11
C THR A 61 11.45 0.76 -36.43
N ALA A 62 11.87 1.53 -35.41
CA ALA A 62 12.85 2.59 -35.57
C ALA A 62 14.23 2.06 -36.00
N TYR A 63 14.64 0.90 -35.47
CA TYR A 63 15.89 0.25 -35.88
C TYR A 63 15.81 -0.23 -37.34
N ILE A 64 14.74 -0.93 -37.71
CA ILE A 64 14.53 -1.46 -39.08
C ILE A 64 14.47 -0.33 -40.12
N SER A 65 13.92 0.83 -39.78
CA SER A 65 13.85 1.98 -40.67
C SER A 65 15.13 2.81 -40.76
N GLY A 66 16.19 2.43 -40.04
CA GLY A 66 17.46 3.14 -39.99
C GLY A 66 17.47 4.35 -39.03
N ALA A 67 16.42 4.57 -38.24
CA ALA A 67 16.34 5.60 -37.21
C ALA A 67 17.01 5.14 -35.90
N GLU A 68 18.30 4.81 -35.97
CA GLU A 68 19.05 4.13 -34.90
C GLU A 68 19.11 4.94 -33.60
N GLN A 69 19.29 6.26 -33.68
CA GLN A 69 19.26 7.15 -32.52
C GLN A 69 17.90 7.12 -31.80
N ALA A 70 16.79 7.03 -32.54
CA ALA A 70 15.46 6.90 -31.95
C ALA A 70 15.29 5.54 -31.27
N SER A 71 15.76 4.46 -31.89
CA SER A 71 15.74 3.12 -31.29
C SER A 71 16.49 3.07 -29.95
N VAL A 72 17.72 3.60 -29.92
CA VAL A 72 18.56 3.68 -28.71
C VAL A 72 17.86 4.49 -27.62
N THR A 73 17.29 5.64 -27.98
CA THR A 73 16.58 6.51 -27.02
C THR A 73 15.38 5.78 -26.41
N ILE A 74 14.56 5.11 -27.23
CA ILE A 74 13.38 4.36 -26.75
C ILE A 74 13.81 3.21 -25.83
N ARG A 75 14.84 2.43 -26.21
CA ARG A 75 15.36 1.32 -25.39
C ARG A 75 15.89 1.83 -24.04
N THR A 76 16.60 2.94 -24.03
CA THR A 76 17.10 3.58 -22.80
C THR A 76 15.95 4.03 -21.90
N ASN A 77 14.92 4.65 -22.46
CA ASN A 77 13.74 5.07 -21.71
C ASN A 77 12.98 3.87 -21.12
N ILE A 78 12.86 2.75 -21.85
CA ILE A 78 12.28 1.51 -21.34
C ILE A 78 13.07 1.01 -20.12
N GLN A 79 14.40 0.93 -20.22
CA GLN A 79 15.26 0.47 -19.13
C GLN A 79 15.13 1.36 -17.89
N LEU A 80 15.18 2.68 -18.06
CA LEU A 80 15.01 3.63 -16.97
C LEU A 80 13.64 3.47 -16.30
N ALA A 81 12.58 3.39 -17.08
CA ALA A 81 11.22 3.27 -16.55
C ALA A 81 11.02 1.92 -15.82
N GLN A 82 11.60 0.83 -16.31
CA GLN A 82 11.62 -0.46 -15.61
C GLN A 82 12.40 -0.39 -14.30
N SER A 83 13.56 0.26 -14.28
CA SER A 83 14.35 0.47 -13.05
C SER A 83 13.57 1.25 -11.99
N GLN A 84 12.84 2.29 -12.39
CA GLN A 84 12.01 3.09 -11.48
C GLN A 84 10.85 2.28 -10.89
N VAL A 85 10.21 1.44 -11.70
CA VAL A 85 9.15 0.56 -11.21
C VAL A 85 9.70 -0.47 -10.23
N GLU A 86 10.90 -1.00 -10.47
CA GLU A 86 11.52 -1.96 -9.56
C GLU A 86 11.93 -1.32 -8.23
N GLU A 87 12.46 -0.10 -8.25
CA GLU A 87 12.74 0.68 -7.04
C GLU A 87 11.44 0.95 -6.25
N ALA A 88 10.37 1.37 -6.92
CA ALA A 88 9.08 1.59 -6.29
C ALA A 88 8.49 0.31 -5.67
N ARG A 89 8.65 -0.83 -6.33
CA ARG A 89 8.24 -2.15 -5.79
C ARG A 89 9.03 -2.53 -4.55
N LYS A 90 10.35 -2.31 -4.56
CA LYS A 90 11.20 -2.55 -3.39
C LYS A 90 10.76 -1.70 -2.19
N LEU A 91 10.45 -0.42 -2.43
CA LEU A 91 9.92 0.48 -1.40
C LEU A 91 8.55 0.01 -0.89
N SER A 92 7.67 -0.46 -1.78
CA SER A 92 6.38 -1.04 -1.39
C SER A 92 6.57 -2.27 -0.50
N ALA A 93 7.43 -3.21 -0.89
CA ALA A 93 7.68 -4.42 -0.13
C ALA A 93 8.28 -4.14 1.26
N ASP A 94 9.15 -3.13 1.38
CA ASP A 94 9.67 -2.67 2.67
C ASP A 94 8.56 -2.07 3.56
N ALA A 95 7.65 -1.30 2.97
CA ALA A 95 6.49 -0.76 3.69
C ALA A 95 5.53 -1.87 4.13
N ASP A 96 5.25 -2.85 3.27
CA ASP A 96 4.40 -4.00 3.58
C ASP A 96 5.01 -4.86 4.70
N LYS A 97 6.33 -5.07 4.67
CA LYS A 97 7.07 -5.76 5.73
C LYS A 97 6.93 -5.02 7.06
N LYS A 98 7.19 -3.71 7.10
CA LYS A 98 7.03 -2.89 8.31
C LYS A 98 5.61 -2.89 8.85
N LEU A 99 4.62 -2.89 7.95
CA LEU A 99 3.22 -2.99 8.33
C LEU A 99 2.90 -4.34 8.98
N ALA A 100 3.44 -5.44 8.43
CA ALA A 100 3.28 -6.77 9.00
C ALA A 100 3.95 -6.89 10.39
N GLU A 101 5.18 -6.38 10.53
CA GLU A 101 5.90 -6.34 11.81
C GLU A 101 5.10 -5.57 12.87
N THR A 102 4.59 -4.38 12.54
CA THR A 102 3.76 -3.57 13.44
C THR A 102 2.49 -4.31 13.87
N LYS A 103 1.81 -5.01 12.95
CA LYS A 103 0.61 -5.80 13.27
C LYS A 103 0.92 -6.95 14.22
N VAL A 104 2.06 -7.62 14.06
CA VAL A 104 2.50 -8.70 14.97
C VAL A 104 2.74 -8.15 16.37
N GLU A 105 3.44 -7.02 16.48
CA GLU A 105 3.68 -6.36 17.77
C GLU A 105 2.38 -5.91 18.47
N GLU A 106 1.40 -5.42 17.71
CA GLU A 106 0.08 -5.04 18.24
C GLU A 106 -0.67 -6.26 18.79
N ILE A 107 -0.73 -7.37 18.02
CA ILE A 107 -1.37 -8.62 18.47
C ILE A 107 -0.70 -9.14 19.73
N GLN A 108 0.64 -9.14 19.78
CA GLN A 108 1.37 -9.60 20.97
C GLN A 108 1.04 -8.73 22.19
N ARG A 109 1.06 -7.40 22.05
CA ARG A 109 0.71 -6.48 23.14
C ARG A 109 -0.73 -6.66 23.59
N MET A 110 -1.66 -6.89 22.66
CA MET A 110 -3.05 -7.19 23.01
C MET A 110 -3.18 -8.51 23.76
N ALA A 111 -2.46 -9.56 23.34
CA ALA A 111 -2.45 -10.85 24.03
C ALA A 111 -1.89 -10.71 25.46
N GLU A 112 -0.78 -9.99 25.65
CA GLU A 112 -0.19 -9.69 26.96
C GLU A 112 -1.16 -8.89 27.85
N TYR A 113 -1.83 -7.87 27.29
CA TYR A 113 -2.84 -7.09 28.00
C TYR A 113 -4.04 -7.94 28.43
N THR A 114 -4.53 -8.82 27.55
CA THR A 114 -5.63 -9.74 27.90
C THR A 114 -5.22 -10.78 28.94
N ALA A 115 -3.97 -11.28 28.88
CA ALA A 115 -3.44 -12.21 29.87
C ALA A 115 -3.28 -11.55 31.24
N PHE A 116 -2.79 -10.30 31.28
CA PHE A 116 -2.70 -9.52 32.51
C PHE A 116 -4.07 -9.25 33.15
N LEU A 117 -5.10 -8.94 32.34
CA LEU A 117 -6.46 -8.77 32.85
C LEU A 117 -7.05 -10.09 33.39
N GLY A 118 -6.80 -11.22 32.73
CA GLY A 118 -7.24 -12.53 33.19
C GLY A 118 -6.55 -12.97 34.49
N ASP A 119 -5.26 -12.68 34.64
CA ASP A 119 -4.49 -12.93 35.87
C ASP A 119 -4.98 -12.03 37.03
N SER A 120 -5.40 -10.79 36.74
CA SER A 120 -6.01 -9.90 37.73
C SER A 120 -7.40 -10.39 38.20
N GLU A 121 -8.22 -10.98 37.31
CA GLU A 121 -9.50 -11.60 37.70
C GLU A 121 -9.29 -12.88 38.51
N GLU A 122 -8.31 -13.73 38.17
CA GLU A 122 -7.97 -14.92 38.98
C GLU A 122 -7.41 -14.53 40.36
N HIS A 123 -6.61 -13.47 40.47
CA HIS A 123 -6.12 -12.95 41.75
C HIS A 123 -7.24 -12.36 42.62
N GLU A 124 -8.21 -11.65 42.04
CA GLU A 124 -9.39 -11.13 42.78
C GLU A 124 -10.28 -12.27 43.30
N VAL A 125 -10.45 -13.34 42.52
CA VAL A 125 -11.19 -14.53 42.93
C VAL A 125 -10.45 -15.27 44.05
N HIS A 126 -9.12 -15.46 43.97
CA HIS A 126 -8.35 -16.13 45.01
C HIS A 126 -8.34 -15.38 46.36
N GLU A 127 -8.29 -14.05 46.33
CA GLU A 127 -8.33 -13.21 47.54
C GLU A 127 -9.70 -13.17 48.21
N ALA A 128 -10.79 -13.42 47.47
CA ALA A 128 -12.14 -13.53 48.04
C ALA A 128 -12.33 -14.84 48.83
N TYR A 129 -11.70 -15.94 48.38
CA TYR A 129 -11.73 -17.23 49.09
C TYR A 129 -10.89 -17.25 50.37
N LEU A 130 -9.93 -16.33 50.54
CA LEU A 130 -9.06 -16.23 51.73
C LEU A 130 -9.65 -15.38 52.87
N ARG A 131 -10.81 -14.74 52.68
CA ARG A 131 -11.47 -13.90 53.70
C ARG A 131 -12.63 -14.58 54.43
N GLU A 132 -13.01 -15.79 54.02
CA GLU A 132 -14.04 -16.58 54.68
C GLU A 132 -13.40 -17.78 55.40
N ASP A 133 -12.76 -17.52 56.55
CA ASP A 133 -12.55 -18.49 57.63
C ASP A 133 -12.36 -17.76 58.98
#